data_AF-A0A804I8R8-F1
#
_entry.id   AF-A0A804I8R8-F1
#
_cell.length_a   1.000
_cell.length_b   1.000
_cell.length_c   1.000
_cell.angle_alpha   90.00
_cell.angle_beta   90.00
_cell.angle_gamma   90.00
#
_symmetry.space_group_name_H-M   'P 1'
#
loop_
_entity.id
_entity.type
_entity.pdbx_description
1 polymer ?
#
loop_
_entity_poly.entity_id
_entity_poly.type
_entity_poly.pdbx_seq_one_letter_code
_entity_poly.pdbx_strand_id
1 'polypeptide(L)'
;MEGGGVAEKQASYTYWVRETREDAAPLPVPRKLSADDISKQPQPNTLGSVWNQAGTWEERNLNSWASNRIKELLKSIDSLEFSNGKAYIDDVSKCSGDAFLVTVRNKKRVGYTYELTLKFKGEWLIQNENKKIKGHLDIPEFSFGELEDLQVEVSLSEEKDLAAKDRMQICKDLRTFLIPIREKLMDFEQELKDR
;
A
#
# COMPACT_ATOMS: atom_id res chain seq x y z
N MET A 1 29.88 -55.00 -50.21
CA MET A 1 30.97 -54.07 -49.86
C MET A 1 30.40 -52.68 -50.03
N GLU A 2 29.68 -52.22 -49.01
CA GLU A 2 30.21 -51.35 -47.95
C GLU A 2 30.47 -49.93 -48.45
N GLY A 3 29.76 -48.97 -47.84
CA GLY A 3 29.87 -47.55 -48.10
C GLY A 3 28.86 -46.82 -47.22
N GLY A 4 29.12 -46.82 -45.92
CA GLY A 4 28.23 -46.42 -44.84
C GLY A 4 27.65 -45.02 -44.99
N GLY A 5 26.36 -44.90 -44.66
CA GLY A 5 25.58 -43.68 -44.73
C GLY A 5 26.15 -42.55 -43.87
N VAL A 6 26.07 -41.35 -44.43
CA VAL A 6 26.31 -40.09 -43.74
C VAL A 6 25.22 -39.93 -42.68
N ALA A 7 25.54 -40.26 -41.43
CA ALA A 7 24.67 -39.97 -40.30
C ALA A 7 24.74 -38.48 -39.98
N GLU A 8 23.77 -37.73 -40.49
CA GLU A 8 23.45 -36.37 -40.10
C GLU A 8 23.26 -36.31 -38.57
N LYS A 9 24.22 -35.73 -37.86
CA LYS A 9 24.09 -35.53 -36.40
C LYS A 9 23.15 -34.36 -36.15
N GLN A 10 21.90 -34.70 -35.84
CA GLN A 10 20.87 -33.80 -35.31
C GLN A 10 21.46 -32.87 -34.25
N ALA A 11 21.18 -31.57 -34.39
CA ALA A 11 21.44 -30.59 -33.35
C ALA A 11 20.58 -30.93 -32.12
N SER A 12 21.14 -31.67 -31.15
CA SER A 12 20.45 -31.97 -29.91
C SER A 12 20.57 -30.78 -28.97
N TYR A 13 19.43 -30.16 -28.68
CA TYR A 13 19.31 -29.09 -27.70
C TYR A 13 19.66 -29.67 -26.32
N THR A 14 20.87 -29.40 -25.83
CA THR A 14 21.36 -29.95 -24.56
C THR A 14 20.94 -29.02 -23.44
N TYR A 15 19.79 -29.30 -22.81
CA TYR A 15 19.40 -28.64 -21.56
C TYR A 15 20.13 -29.32 -20.40
N TRP A 16 21.00 -28.56 -19.71
CA TRP A 16 21.67 -28.90 -18.45
C TRP A 16 22.33 -30.30 -18.41
N VAL A 17 23.53 -30.41 -18.98
CA VAL A 17 24.39 -31.61 -18.85
C VAL A 17 24.75 -31.82 -17.37
N ARG A 18 24.36 -32.96 -16.80
CA ARG A 18 24.66 -33.35 -15.40
C ARG A 18 25.96 -34.15 -15.25
N GLU A 19 26.54 -34.62 -16.35
CA GLU A 19 27.73 -35.46 -16.34
C GLU A 19 28.98 -34.67 -16.75
N THR A 20 30.02 -34.73 -15.92
CA THR A 20 31.30 -34.06 -16.16
C THR A 20 32.01 -34.73 -17.34
N ARG A 21 31.94 -34.13 -18.53
CA ARG A 21 32.81 -34.52 -19.65
C ARG A 21 34.26 -34.13 -19.32
N GLU A 22 35.23 -34.91 -19.79
CA GLU A 22 36.67 -34.66 -19.55
C GLU A 22 37.16 -33.29 -20.05
N ASP A 23 36.42 -32.68 -20.99
CA ASP A 23 36.66 -31.34 -21.54
C ASP A 23 35.94 -30.21 -20.75
N ALA A 24 35.18 -30.54 -19.70
CA ALA A 24 34.40 -29.55 -18.96
C ALA A 24 35.27 -28.74 -17.99
N ALA A 25 35.01 -27.43 -17.92
CA ALA A 25 35.63 -26.54 -16.94
C ALA A 25 35.44 -27.08 -15.50
N PRO A 26 36.45 -27.01 -14.63
CA PRO A 26 36.36 -27.51 -13.27
C PRO A 26 35.23 -26.81 -12.50
N LEU A 27 34.53 -27.57 -11.67
CA LEU A 27 33.41 -27.04 -10.89
C LEU A 27 33.90 -25.91 -9.97
N PRO A 28 33.21 -24.75 -9.96
CA PRO A 28 33.59 -23.66 -9.08
C PRO A 28 33.48 -24.11 -7.62
N VAL A 29 34.57 -24.00 -6.89
CA VAL A 29 34.58 -24.33 -5.46
C VAL A 29 33.87 -23.23 -4.67
N PRO A 30 32.87 -23.56 -3.84
CA PRO A 30 32.16 -22.57 -3.04
C PRO A 30 33.12 -21.96 -2.02
N ARG A 31 33.43 -20.67 -2.18
CA ARG A 31 34.26 -19.91 -1.24
C ARG A 31 33.36 -19.17 -0.25
N LYS A 32 33.60 -19.36 1.04
CA LYS A 32 32.94 -18.58 2.09
C LYS A 32 33.47 -17.14 2.05
N LEU A 33 32.57 -16.17 1.94
CA LEU A 33 32.93 -14.75 1.98
C LEU A 33 33.33 -14.35 3.41
N SER A 34 34.48 -13.67 3.53
CA SER A 34 34.95 -13.07 4.78
C SER A 34 34.30 -11.69 4.99
N ALA A 35 34.28 -11.18 6.22
CA ALA A 35 33.78 -9.83 6.51
C ALA A 35 34.52 -8.73 5.73
N ASP A 36 35.81 -8.90 5.48
CA ASP A 36 36.63 -8.02 4.65
C ASP A 36 36.24 -8.02 3.16
N ASP A 37 35.76 -9.16 2.63
CA ASP A 37 35.29 -9.26 1.25
C ASP A 37 33.96 -8.51 1.07
N ILE A 38 33.08 -8.56 2.08
CA ILE A 38 31.79 -7.84 2.09
C ILE A 38 32.02 -6.33 2.18
N SER A 39 32.97 -5.90 3.02
CA SER A 39 33.29 -4.49 3.24
C SER A 39 33.95 -3.81 2.03
N LYS A 40 34.62 -4.59 1.17
CA LYS A 40 35.26 -4.11 -0.06
C LYS A 40 34.32 -4.09 -1.27
N GLN A 41 33.10 -4.62 -1.16
CA GLN A 41 32.15 -4.53 -2.26
C GLN A 41 31.72 -3.07 -2.44
N PRO A 42 31.86 -2.51 -3.66
CA PRO A 42 31.37 -1.17 -3.93
C PRO A 42 29.87 -1.14 -3.64
N GLN A 43 29.45 -0.32 -2.68
CA GLN A 43 28.04 -0.03 -2.47
C GLN A 43 27.58 0.75 -3.70
N PRO A 44 26.70 0.20 -4.55
CA PRO A 44 26.24 0.95 -5.70
C PRO A 44 25.35 2.10 -5.22
N ASN A 45 25.58 3.32 -5.73
CA ASN A 45 24.72 4.49 -5.51
C ASN A 45 23.38 4.40 -6.28
N THR A 46 22.83 3.19 -6.45
CA THR A 46 21.63 2.96 -7.25
C THR A 46 20.41 2.78 -6.37
N LEU A 47 19.27 3.25 -6.87
CA LEU A 47 17.98 2.97 -6.26
C LEU A 47 17.69 1.47 -6.38
N GLY A 48 17.51 0.80 -5.23
CA GLY A 48 17.21 -0.64 -5.15
C GLY A 48 18.43 -1.51 -4.87
N SER A 49 18.24 -2.84 -4.92
CA SER A 49 19.32 -3.80 -4.73
C SER A 49 20.25 -3.89 -5.95
N VAL A 50 21.37 -4.59 -5.81
CA VAL A 50 22.30 -4.91 -6.91
C VAL A 50 21.57 -5.59 -8.08
N TRP A 51 20.45 -6.27 -7.83
CA TRP A 51 19.63 -6.87 -8.88
C TRP A 51 19.03 -5.83 -9.84
N ASN A 52 18.68 -4.63 -9.34
CA ASN A 52 18.06 -3.56 -10.13
C ASN A 52 19.03 -2.89 -11.11
N GLN A 53 20.34 -3.15 -11.02
CA GLN A 53 21.37 -2.59 -11.93
C GLN A 53 21.07 -2.85 -13.41
N ALA A 54 20.52 -4.02 -13.73
CA ALA A 54 20.14 -4.39 -15.10
C ALA A 54 18.75 -3.85 -15.52
N GLY A 55 18.16 -2.94 -14.73
CA GLY A 55 16.82 -2.41 -14.95
C GLY A 55 15.70 -3.42 -14.70
N THR A 56 15.97 -4.43 -13.88
CA THR A 56 15.00 -5.44 -13.47
C THR A 56 13.91 -4.82 -12.59
N TRP A 57 12.79 -5.52 -12.45
CA TRP A 57 11.71 -5.14 -11.55
C TRP A 57 12.05 -5.62 -10.12
N GLU A 58 11.99 -4.72 -9.14
CA GLU A 58 12.08 -5.02 -7.71
C GLU A 58 10.86 -4.43 -7.02
N GLU A 59 10.10 -5.25 -6.29
CA GLU A 59 8.99 -4.79 -5.45
C GLU A 59 9.32 -4.99 -3.99
N ARG A 60 8.99 -3.98 -3.18
CA ARG A 60 9.01 -4.05 -1.73
C ARG A 60 7.61 -3.86 -1.20
N ASN A 61 7.16 -4.82 -0.40
CA ASN A 61 5.90 -4.71 0.32
C ASN A 61 6.05 -3.71 1.47
N LEU A 62 5.19 -2.69 1.50
CA LEU A 62 5.13 -1.67 2.54
C LEU A 62 3.81 -1.71 3.32
N ASN A 63 3.00 -2.76 3.14
CA ASN A 63 1.65 -2.86 3.68
C ASN A 63 1.61 -2.70 5.21
N SER A 64 2.50 -3.40 5.93
CA SER A 64 2.56 -3.31 7.39
C SER A 64 2.86 -1.90 7.88
N TRP A 65 3.72 -1.16 7.18
CA TRP A 65 4.00 0.23 7.53
C TRP A 65 2.83 1.13 7.17
N ALA A 66 2.30 1.00 5.95
CA ALA A 66 1.22 1.82 5.44
C ALA A 66 -0.05 1.71 6.31
N SER A 67 -0.47 0.48 6.62
CA SER A 67 -1.61 0.22 7.49
C SER A 67 -1.47 0.86 8.87
N ASN A 68 -0.27 0.83 9.46
CA ASN A 68 -0.02 1.49 10.74
C ASN A 68 -0.01 3.01 10.60
N ARG A 69 0.64 3.54 9.55
CA ARG A 69 0.75 4.98 9.34
C ARG A 69 -0.61 5.63 9.07
N ILE A 70 -1.45 5.00 8.24
CA ILE A 70 -2.82 5.45 7.98
C ILE A 70 -3.61 5.50 9.29
N LYS A 71 -3.54 4.46 10.14
CA LYS A 71 -4.21 4.45 11.45
C LYS A 71 -3.76 5.60 12.35
N GLU A 72 -2.47 5.89 12.40
CA GLU A 72 -1.91 7.00 13.18
C GLU A 72 -2.41 8.35 12.66
N LEU A 73 -2.38 8.55 11.34
CA LEU A 73 -2.80 9.80 10.70
C LEU A 73 -4.29 10.06 10.89
N LEU A 74 -5.13 9.04 10.76
CA LEU A 74 -6.58 9.18 10.96
C LEU A 74 -6.95 9.41 12.43
N LYS A 75 -6.19 8.85 13.38
CA LYS A 75 -6.33 9.14 14.81
C LYS A 75 -5.87 10.55 15.19
N SER A 76 -4.98 11.14 14.40
CA SER A 76 -4.51 12.52 14.61
C SER A 76 -5.48 13.58 14.10
N ILE A 77 -6.62 13.19 13.52
CA ILE A 77 -7.64 14.12 13.07
C ILE A 77 -8.36 14.68 14.29
N ASP A 78 -8.28 15.99 14.48
CA ASP A 78 -8.96 16.71 15.55
C ASP A 78 -10.49 16.61 15.42
N SER A 79 -11.18 16.89 16.54
CA SER A 79 -12.64 17.00 16.53
C SER A 79 -13.08 18.15 15.63
N LEU A 80 -14.05 17.88 14.75
CA LEU A 80 -14.62 18.89 13.86
C LEU A 80 -15.88 19.48 14.49
N GLU A 81 -15.91 20.80 14.58
CA GLU A 81 -17.07 21.56 15.05
C GLU A 81 -17.93 21.97 13.86
N PHE A 82 -19.23 21.73 13.98
CA PHE A 82 -20.27 22.03 13.00
C PHE A 82 -21.21 23.08 13.56
N SER A 83 -21.99 23.72 12.68
CA SER A 83 -23.02 24.68 13.07
C SER A 83 -24.01 24.11 14.10
N ASN A 84 -24.28 22.80 14.03
CA ASN A 84 -25.26 22.11 14.88
C ASN A 84 -24.63 21.00 15.75
N GLY A 85 -23.32 20.96 15.94
CA GLY A 85 -22.73 19.87 16.72
C GLY A 85 -21.22 19.79 16.65
N LYS A 86 -20.66 18.71 17.19
CA LYS A 86 -19.25 18.36 17.09
C LYS A 86 -19.12 16.86 16.89
N ALA A 87 -18.13 16.43 16.14
CA ALA A 87 -17.80 15.01 16.05
C ALA A 87 -16.30 14.79 16.04
N TYR A 88 -15.90 13.57 16.34
CA TYR A 88 -14.52 13.13 16.31
C TYR A 88 -14.45 11.68 15.86
N ILE A 89 -13.31 11.31 15.30
CA ILE A 89 -13.01 9.93 14.94
C ILE A 89 -12.56 9.21 16.21
N ASP A 90 -13.28 8.16 16.59
CA ASP A 90 -13.02 7.39 17.81
C ASP A 90 -11.99 6.30 17.55
N ASP A 91 -12.14 5.56 16.45
CA ASP A 91 -11.26 4.44 16.11
C ASP A 91 -11.32 4.06 14.62
N VAL A 92 -10.28 3.39 14.13
CA VAL A 92 -10.22 2.83 12.77
C VAL A 92 -10.58 1.35 12.84
N SER A 93 -11.80 1.00 12.44
CA SER A 93 -12.32 -0.38 12.52
C SER A 93 -11.77 -1.30 11.46
N LYS A 94 -11.67 -0.81 10.21
CA LYS A 94 -11.12 -1.56 9.08
C LYS A 94 -10.08 -0.69 8.38
N CYS A 95 -8.92 -1.28 8.11
CA CYS A 95 -7.84 -0.70 7.32
C CYS A 95 -7.15 -1.87 6.64
N SER A 96 -7.62 -2.21 5.45
CA SER A 96 -7.18 -3.37 4.68
C SER A 96 -6.82 -2.92 3.28
N GLY A 97 -5.79 -3.52 2.70
CA GLY A 97 -5.26 -3.10 1.42
C GLY A 97 -3.82 -3.51 1.25
N ASP A 98 -3.21 -2.98 0.20
CA ASP A 98 -1.85 -3.28 -0.21
C ASP A 98 -1.11 -1.98 -0.51
N ALA A 99 0.13 -1.90 -0.03
CA ALA A 99 1.07 -0.84 -0.40
C ALA A 99 2.38 -1.48 -0.86
N PHE A 100 2.89 -0.98 -1.98
CA PHE A 100 4.12 -1.47 -2.58
C PHE A 100 4.96 -0.33 -3.14
N LEU A 101 6.26 -0.56 -3.12
CA LEU A 101 7.25 0.26 -3.77
C LEU A 101 7.90 -0.57 -4.87
N VAL A 102 7.74 -0.13 -6.10
CA VAL A 102 8.32 -0.75 -7.29
C VAL A 102 9.50 0.08 -7.76
N THR A 103 10.65 -0.57 -7.91
CA THR A 103 11.84 0.01 -8.54
C THR A 103 12.07 -0.67 -9.88
N VAL A 104 12.08 0.11 -10.96
CA VAL A 104 12.34 -0.40 -12.31
C VAL A 104 13.21 0.58 -13.08
N ARG A 105 14.28 0.09 -13.71
CA ARG A 105 15.24 0.94 -14.45
C ARG A 105 15.71 2.16 -13.65
N ASN A 106 16.05 1.95 -12.37
CA ASN A 106 16.48 3.01 -11.44
C ASN A 106 15.43 4.12 -11.22
N LYS A 107 14.14 3.84 -11.46
CA LYS A 107 13.00 4.73 -11.15
C LYS A 107 12.13 4.09 -10.08
N LYS A 108 11.83 4.88 -9.05
CA LYS A 108 10.87 4.53 -7.99
C LYS A 108 9.44 4.84 -8.43
N ARG A 109 8.55 3.91 -8.16
CA ARG A 109 7.10 4.04 -8.30
C ARG A 109 6.49 3.52 -7.01
N VAL A 110 5.52 4.24 -6.48
CA VAL A 110 4.76 3.81 -5.32
C VAL A 110 3.33 3.57 -5.77
N GLY A 111 2.69 2.58 -5.15
CA GLY A 111 1.29 2.29 -5.37
C GLY A 111 0.69 1.77 -4.09
N TYR A 112 -0.58 2.12 -3.88
CA TYR A 112 -1.38 1.50 -2.86
C TYR A 112 -2.84 1.47 -3.28
N THR A 113 -3.57 0.54 -2.68
CA THR A 113 -5.03 0.46 -2.72
C THR A 113 -5.48 0.06 -1.33
N TYR A 114 -6.36 0.86 -0.72
CA TYR A 114 -6.88 0.60 0.63
C TYR A 114 -8.39 0.81 0.69
N GLU A 115 -8.99 0.09 1.63
CA GLU A 115 -10.35 0.28 2.12
C GLU A 115 -10.31 0.66 3.62
N LEU A 116 -11.16 1.60 4.01
CA LEU A 116 -11.21 2.10 5.38
C LEU A 116 -12.63 2.13 5.93
N THR A 117 -12.77 1.71 7.18
CA THR A 117 -13.99 1.93 7.97
C THR A 117 -13.60 2.61 9.27
N LEU A 118 -14.12 3.82 9.50
CA LEU A 118 -13.82 4.64 10.66
C LEU A 118 -15.05 4.69 11.57
N LYS A 119 -14.88 4.51 12.87
CA LYS A 119 -15.91 4.77 13.87
C LYS A 119 -15.84 6.22 14.27
N PHE A 120 -16.98 6.91 14.22
CA PHE A 120 -17.08 8.27 14.73
C PHE A 120 -18.06 8.34 15.89
N LYS A 121 -17.84 9.33 16.74
CA LYS A 121 -18.76 9.73 17.81
C LYS A 121 -18.94 11.23 17.74
N GLY A 122 -20.16 11.69 17.94
CA GLY A 122 -20.43 13.12 17.98
C GLY A 122 -21.66 13.47 18.77
N GLU A 123 -21.84 14.76 18.96
CA GLU A 123 -22.88 15.41 19.73
C GLU A 123 -23.53 16.44 18.82
N TRP A 124 -24.81 16.27 18.50
CA TRP A 124 -25.58 17.19 17.65
C TRP A 124 -26.74 17.80 18.43
N LEU A 125 -26.92 19.10 18.26
CA LEU A 125 -28.04 19.86 18.79
C LEU A 125 -29.25 19.71 17.85
N ILE A 126 -30.23 18.92 18.27
CA ILE A 126 -31.43 18.62 17.50
C ILE A 126 -32.63 19.00 18.34
N GLN A 127 -33.48 19.90 17.83
CA GLN A 127 -34.66 20.40 18.54
C GLN A 127 -34.34 20.92 19.96
N ASN A 128 -33.20 21.61 20.12
CA ASN A 128 -32.70 22.16 21.40
C ASN A 128 -32.22 21.13 22.43
N GLU A 129 -32.14 19.84 22.06
CA GLU A 129 -31.52 18.78 22.86
C GLU A 129 -30.22 18.31 22.22
N ASN A 130 -29.20 18.04 23.05
CA ASN A 130 -27.94 17.50 22.56
C ASN A 130 -28.03 15.97 22.50
N LYS A 131 -28.10 15.43 21.28
CA LYS A 131 -28.14 13.99 21.04
C LYS A 131 -26.75 13.48 20.69
N LYS A 132 -26.32 12.43 21.38
CA LYS A 132 -25.10 11.68 21.07
C LYS A 132 -25.39 10.75 19.91
N ILE A 133 -24.61 10.86 18.85
CA ILE A 133 -24.75 10.05 17.64
C ILE A 133 -23.45 9.31 17.40
N LYS A 134 -23.59 8.03 17.08
CA LYS A 134 -22.49 7.15 16.73
C LYS A 134 -22.75 6.55 15.36
N GLY A 135 -21.67 6.24 14.66
CA GLY A 135 -21.76 5.62 13.35
C GLY A 135 -20.40 5.23 12.79
N HIS A 136 -20.44 4.89 11.51
CA HIS A 136 -19.30 4.48 10.72
C HIS A 136 -19.19 5.37 9.48
N LEU A 137 -17.95 5.72 9.12
CA LEU A 137 -17.58 6.32 7.85
C LEU A 137 -16.84 5.25 7.06
N ASP A 138 -17.42 4.82 5.96
CA ASP A 138 -16.89 3.77 5.10
C ASP A 138 -16.34 4.41 3.81
N ILE A 139 -15.06 4.13 3.54
CA ILE A 139 -14.37 4.51 2.31
C ILE A 139 -14.09 3.19 1.58
N PRO A 140 -14.89 2.85 0.55
CA PRO A 140 -14.92 1.52 -0.03
C PRO A 140 -13.59 1.15 -0.69
N GLU A 141 -13.00 2.08 -1.44
CA GLU A 141 -11.67 1.91 -2.03
C GLU A 141 -11.08 3.28 -2.34
N PHE A 142 -9.80 3.46 -2.08
CA PHE A 142 -9.02 4.58 -2.58
C PHE A 142 -7.60 4.12 -2.92
N SER A 143 -7.03 4.77 -3.93
CA SER A 143 -5.72 4.41 -4.46
C SER A 143 -4.83 5.64 -4.61
N PHE A 144 -3.55 5.39 -4.87
CA PHE A 144 -2.56 6.43 -5.06
C PHE A 144 -2.94 7.37 -6.23
N GLY A 145 -3.02 8.66 -5.96
CA GLY A 145 -3.37 9.69 -6.95
C GLY A 145 -4.88 9.93 -7.13
N GLU A 146 -5.74 9.07 -6.60
CA GLU A 146 -7.20 9.17 -6.72
C GLU A 146 -7.86 9.78 -5.47
N LEU A 147 -7.08 10.48 -4.63
CA LEU A 147 -7.61 11.14 -3.43
C LEU A 147 -8.59 12.29 -3.74
N GLU A 148 -8.67 12.71 -5.00
CA GLU A 148 -9.58 13.77 -5.43
C GLU A 148 -11.05 13.35 -5.49
N ASP A 149 -11.32 12.11 -5.90
CA ASP A 149 -12.66 11.53 -6.02
C ASP A 149 -13.02 10.67 -4.80
N LEU A 150 -12.41 10.94 -3.64
CA LEU A 150 -12.61 10.13 -2.44
C LEU A 150 -14.10 10.17 -2.01
N GLN A 151 -14.76 9.02 -2.09
CA GLN A 151 -16.16 8.87 -1.68
C GLN A 151 -16.23 8.30 -0.25
N VAL A 152 -17.12 8.88 0.56
CA VAL A 152 -17.44 8.36 1.89
C VAL A 152 -18.92 8.01 1.99
N GLU A 153 -19.18 6.80 2.45
CA GLU A 153 -20.50 6.35 2.85
C GLU A 153 -20.65 6.53 4.37
N VAL A 154 -21.76 7.13 4.78
CA VAL A 154 -22.01 7.46 6.19
C VAL A 154 -23.12 6.58 6.71
N SER A 155 -22.80 5.73 7.68
CA SER A 155 -23.74 4.80 8.32
C SER A 155 -23.99 5.21 9.77
N LEU A 156 -25.22 5.55 10.13
CA LEU A 156 -25.61 5.95 11.49
C LEU A 156 -26.13 4.73 12.28
N SER A 157 -25.67 4.54 13.52
CA SER A 157 -26.06 3.36 14.33
C SER A 157 -27.36 3.52 15.12
N GLU A 158 -27.82 4.76 15.38
CA GLU A 158 -29.01 5.03 16.22
C GLU A 158 -30.14 5.63 15.38
N GLU A 159 -31.01 4.75 14.87
CA GLU A 159 -31.92 5.06 13.75
C GLU A 159 -33.39 5.29 14.14
N LYS A 160 -33.75 5.39 15.43
CA LYS A 160 -35.19 5.43 15.80
C LYS A 160 -35.77 6.80 16.14
N ASP A 161 -34.95 7.82 16.43
CA ASP A 161 -35.43 9.09 17.00
C ASP A 161 -34.98 10.37 16.24
N LEU A 162 -34.50 10.21 15.01
CA LEU A 162 -34.01 11.32 14.18
C LEU A 162 -34.91 11.53 12.98
N ALA A 163 -35.41 12.75 12.79
CA ALA A 163 -36.17 13.11 11.60
C ALA A 163 -35.27 13.04 10.36
N ALA A 164 -35.85 12.71 9.20
CA ALA A 164 -35.09 12.56 7.96
C ALA A 164 -34.27 13.81 7.59
N LYS A 165 -34.76 15.01 7.93
CA LYS A 165 -34.04 16.27 7.71
C LYS A 165 -32.76 16.37 8.53
N ASP A 166 -32.82 16.02 9.82
CA ASP A 166 -31.66 16.06 10.71
C ASP A 166 -30.62 15.02 10.27
N ARG A 167 -31.04 13.81 9.88
CA ARG A 167 -30.13 12.79 9.33
C ARG A 167 -29.39 13.28 8.10
N MET A 168 -30.10 13.93 7.18
CA MET A 168 -29.51 14.46 5.96
C MET A 168 -28.51 15.58 6.28
N GLN A 169 -28.81 16.43 7.27
CA GLN A 169 -27.88 17.46 7.74
C GLN A 169 -26.63 16.84 8.38
N ILE A 170 -26.79 15.87 9.29
CA ILE A 170 -25.67 15.15 9.92
C ILE A 170 -24.78 14.47 8.88
N CYS A 171 -25.38 13.81 7.87
CA CYS A 171 -24.63 13.19 6.79
C CYS A 171 -23.84 14.24 5.97
N LYS A 172 -24.45 15.40 5.70
CA LYS A 172 -23.77 16.52 5.04
C LYS A 172 -22.62 17.08 5.87
N ASP A 173 -22.82 17.25 7.17
CA ASP A 173 -21.79 17.70 8.10
C ASP A 173 -20.64 16.69 8.13
N LEU A 174 -20.95 15.39 8.25
CA LEU A 174 -19.96 14.31 8.26
C LEU A 174 -19.17 14.19 6.96
N ARG A 175 -19.75 14.53 5.80
CA ARG A 175 -18.99 14.64 4.55
C ARG A 175 -17.89 15.69 4.60
N THR A 176 -17.98 16.68 5.49
CA THR A 176 -16.89 17.65 5.70
C THR A 176 -15.63 17.00 6.27
N PHE A 177 -15.74 15.85 6.96
CA PHE A 177 -14.55 15.07 7.38
C PHE A 177 -13.71 14.57 6.21
N LEU A 178 -14.25 14.52 5.00
CA LEU A 178 -13.46 14.18 3.81
C LEU A 178 -12.27 15.12 3.63
N ILE A 179 -12.42 16.40 4.00
CA ILE A 179 -11.37 17.41 3.84
C ILE A 179 -10.14 17.06 4.69
N PRO A 180 -10.23 16.97 6.03
CA PRO A 180 -9.07 16.60 6.85
C PRO A 180 -8.59 15.17 6.60
N ILE A 181 -9.49 14.23 6.29
CA ILE A 181 -9.07 12.86 5.91
C ILE A 181 -8.20 12.91 4.65
N ARG A 182 -8.63 13.65 3.61
CA ARG A 182 -7.88 13.82 2.37
C ARG A 182 -6.53 14.47 2.61
N GLU A 183 -6.45 15.52 3.44
CA GLU A 183 -5.18 16.16 3.79
C GLU A 183 -4.22 15.17 4.45
N LYS A 184 -4.69 14.41 5.43
CA LYS A 184 -3.88 13.38 6.10
C LYS A 184 -3.44 12.27 5.14
N LEU A 185 -4.30 11.86 4.20
CA LEU A 185 -3.93 10.88 3.18
C LEU A 185 -2.92 11.44 2.16
N MET A 186 -2.95 12.75 1.86
CA MET A 186 -1.93 13.39 1.04
C MET A 186 -0.56 13.41 1.74
N ASP A 187 -0.52 13.69 3.04
CA ASP A 187 0.71 13.56 3.83
C ASP A 187 1.26 12.14 3.76
N PHE A 188 0.39 11.13 3.90
CA PHE A 188 0.74 9.73 3.72
C PHE A 188 1.34 9.44 2.34
N GLU A 189 0.76 9.97 1.25
CA GLU A 189 1.30 9.81 -0.11
C GLU A 189 2.72 10.38 -0.24
N GLN A 190 2.99 11.54 0.38
CA GLN A 190 4.32 12.15 0.35
C GLN A 190 5.33 11.32 1.15
N GLU A 191 4.95 10.83 2.32
CA GLU A 191 5.80 9.94 3.11
C GLU A 191 6.11 8.63 2.39
N LEU A 192 5.12 8.07 1.68
CA LEU A 192 5.33 6.87 0.88
C LEU A 192 6.30 7.14 -0.29
N LYS A 193 6.22 8.31 -0.92
CA LYS A 193 7.14 8.73 -1.99
C LYS A 193 8.57 8.93 -1.51
N ASP A 194 8.78 9.43 -0.30
CA ASP A 194 10.11 9.71 0.24
C ASP A 194 10.89 8.42 0.57
N ARG A 195 10.17 7.38 0.97
CA ARG A 195 10.69 6.16 1.59
C ARG A 195 11.16 5.09 0.62
#